data_AF-A0A533VUI7-F1
#
_entry.id   AF-A0A533VUI7-F1
#
_cell.length_a   1.000
_cell.length_b   1.000
_cell.length_c   1.000
_cell.angle_alpha   90.00
_cell.angle_beta   90.00
_cell.angle_gamma   90.00
#
_symmetry.space_group_name_H-M   'P 1'
#
loop_
_entity.id
_entity.type
_entity.pdbx_description
1 polymer ?
#
loop_
_entity_poly.entity_id
_entity_poly.type
_entity_poly.pdbx_seq_one_letter_code
_entity_poly.pdbx_strand_id
1 'polypeptide(L)'
;DDVHTLKFALDGMAESLEGMIGTLSRMPEGNSPDVYAFAFRPYIQMFQGISYEGVEEMEPMPTFRGETGAQSSIIPALDVVLGVKHAKTDLTDYVADMRNYMPRSHRAFIRAVEANEEARPLRGYLLKRGKGAVIGSYNLCLERVMEFRKEHLEFAILYIQSKVTDPSGTGGTPFMKWLAQLRDETDAHKIPN
;
A
#
# COMPACT_ATOMS: atom_id res chain seq x y z
N ASP A 1 -12.68 -24.77 6.21
CA ASP A 1 -13.10 -25.44 4.96
C ASP A 1 -14.47 -24.97 4.41
N ASP A 2 -15.09 -23.90 4.95
CA ASP A 2 -16.29 -23.32 4.34
C ASP A 2 -15.94 -22.44 3.13
N VAL A 3 -16.10 -23.00 1.93
CA VAL A 3 -15.80 -22.33 0.65
C VAL A 3 -16.83 -21.23 0.33
N HIS A 4 -18.07 -21.37 0.78
CA HIS A 4 -19.11 -20.38 0.51
C HIS A 4 -18.89 -19.11 1.32
N THR A 5 -18.60 -19.24 2.62
CA THR A 5 -18.22 -18.10 3.46
C THR A 5 -16.96 -17.42 2.95
N LEU A 6 -15.94 -18.19 2.55
CA LEU A 6 -14.71 -17.63 2.00
C LEU A 6 -14.96 -16.84 0.71
N LYS A 7 -15.74 -17.41 -0.22
CA LYS A 7 -16.10 -16.71 -1.46
C LYS A 7 -16.85 -15.41 -1.16
N PHE A 8 -17.86 -15.46 -0.29
CA PHE A 8 -18.64 -14.28 0.09
C PHE A 8 -17.75 -13.17 0.69
N ALA A 9 -16.81 -13.54 1.56
CA ALA A 9 -15.86 -12.58 2.13
C ALA A 9 -14.92 -11.97 1.06
N LEU A 10 -14.48 -12.76 0.08
CA LEU A 10 -13.64 -12.27 -1.03
C LEU A 10 -14.42 -11.35 -1.96
N ASP A 11 -15.67 -11.67 -2.27
CA ASP A 11 -16.53 -10.79 -3.09
C ASP A 11 -16.74 -9.44 -2.39
N GLY A 12 -17.05 -9.45 -1.08
CA GLY A 12 -17.20 -8.21 -0.30
C GLY A 12 -15.90 -7.40 -0.19
N MET A 13 -14.75 -8.07 -0.15
CA MET A 13 -13.44 -7.40 -0.20
C MET A 13 -13.21 -6.73 -1.56
N ALA A 14 -13.53 -7.41 -2.66
CA ALA A 14 -13.40 -6.86 -4.01
C ALA A 14 -14.34 -5.66 -4.24
N GLU A 15 -15.57 -5.72 -3.74
CA GLU A 15 -16.54 -4.62 -3.78
C GLU A 15 -16.03 -3.41 -2.97
N SER A 16 -15.48 -3.65 -1.77
CA SER A 16 -14.90 -2.59 -0.95
C SER A 16 -13.71 -1.92 -1.64
N LEU A 17 -12.86 -2.70 -2.30
CA LEU A 17 -11.75 -2.18 -3.11
C LEU A 17 -12.24 -1.37 -4.32
N GLU A 18 -13.34 -1.77 -4.95
CA GLU A 18 -13.99 -0.98 -6.01
C GLU A 18 -14.41 0.40 -5.50
N GLY A 19 -15.04 0.44 -4.32
CA GLY A 19 -15.42 1.69 -3.68
C GLY A 19 -14.20 2.58 -3.35
N MET A 20 -13.09 1.96 -2.94
CA MET A 20 -11.83 2.68 -2.71
C MET A 20 -11.27 3.29 -3.99
N ILE A 21 -11.23 2.54 -5.10
CA ILE A 21 -10.81 3.01 -6.42
C ILE A 21 -11.72 4.15 -6.87
N GLY A 22 -13.04 3.96 -6.83
CA GLY A 22 -14.00 5.01 -7.19
C GLY A 22 -13.88 6.27 -6.34
N THR A 23 -13.45 6.16 -5.09
CA THR A 23 -13.14 7.32 -4.24
C THR A 23 -11.82 7.98 -4.66
N LEU A 24 -10.77 7.19 -4.94
CA LEU A 24 -9.48 7.67 -5.40
C LEU A 24 -9.62 8.44 -6.72
N SER A 25 -10.38 7.94 -7.69
CA SER A 25 -10.62 8.57 -8.99
C SER A 25 -11.20 9.98 -8.93
N ARG A 26 -11.83 10.33 -7.81
CA ARG A 26 -12.43 11.65 -7.57
C ARG A 26 -11.44 12.68 -7.03
N MET A 27 -10.20 12.29 -6.73
CA MET A 27 -9.15 13.20 -6.27
C MET A 27 -9.03 14.47 -7.14
N PRO A 28 -9.08 14.42 -8.49
CA PRO A 28 -8.99 15.62 -9.33
C PRO A 28 -10.19 16.59 -9.20
N GLU A 29 -11.33 16.17 -8.64
CA GLU A 29 -12.49 17.04 -8.42
C GLU A 29 -12.17 18.14 -7.40
N GLY A 30 -11.34 17.83 -6.40
CA GLY A 30 -11.04 18.71 -5.27
C GLY A 30 -9.56 19.04 -5.08
N ASN A 31 -8.66 18.44 -5.87
CA ASN A 31 -7.22 18.61 -5.72
C ASN A 31 -6.57 19.01 -7.05
N SER A 32 -6.06 20.24 -7.13
CA SER A 32 -5.32 20.71 -8.31
C SER A 32 -3.90 20.11 -8.32
N PRO A 33 -3.45 19.49 -9.42
CA PRO A 33 -2.09 19.00 -9.54
C PRO A 33 -1.01 20.04 -9.27
N ASP A 34 -1.22 21.28 -9.70
CA ASP A 34 -0.24 22.36 -9.50
C ASP A 34 -0.23 22.84 -8.05
N VAL A 35 -1.41 23.00 -7.44
CA VAL A 35 -1.52 23.39 -6.02
C VAL A 35 -0.90 22.31 -5.14
N TYR A 36 -1.18 21.04 -5.42
CA TYR A 36 -0.58 19.94 -4.69
C TYR A 36 0.95 19.97 -4.81
N ALA A 37 1.48 20.00 -6.04
CA ALA A 37 2.91 19.90 -6.29
C ALA A 37 3.72 21.05 -5.68
N PHE A 38 3.24 22.29 -5.82
CA PHE A 38 4.03 23.48 -5.51
C PHE A 38 3.65 24.15 -4.20
N ALA A 39 2.38 24.10 -3.79
CA ALA A 39 1.91 24.80 -2.58
C ALA A 39 1.76 23.85 -1.39
N PHE A 40 1.20 22.65 -1.58
CA PHE A 40 0.91 21.75 -0.46
C PHE A 40 2.08 20.84 -0.10
N ARG A 41 2.68 20.19 -1.10
CA ARG A 41 3.71 19.16 -0.92
C ARG A 41 4.91 19.58 -0.06
N PRO A 42 5.41 20.84 -0.09
CA PRO A 42 6.49 21.28 0.80
C PRO A 42 6.18 21.12 2.29
N TYR A 43 4.92 21.19 2.71
CA TYR A 43 4.51 21.07 4.11
C TYR A 43 4.49 19.63 4.63
N ILE A 44 4.50 18.64 3.73
CA ILE A 44 4.40 17.21 4.07
C ILE A 44 5.68 16.44 3.73
N GLN A 45 6.72 17.13 3.26
CA GLN A 45 8.05 16.56 3.05
C GLN A 45 8.74 16.27 4.39
N MET A 46 9.79 15.42 4.34
CA MET A 46 10.65 15.23 5.51
C MET A 46 11.32 16.54 5.92
N PHE A 47 11.36 16.80 7.23
CA PHE A 47 12.12 17.90 7.80
C PHE A 47 13.46 17.40 8.33
N GLN A 48 14.52 18.18 8.12
CA GLN A 48 15.86 17.91 8.62
C GLN A 48 16.25 18.97 9.64
N GLY A 49 17.05 18.61 10.64
CA GLY A 49 17.54 19.56 11.63
C GLY A 49 16.47 20.06 12.60
N ILE A 50 15.43 19.25 12.87
CA ILE A 50 14.36 19.62 13.80
C ILE A 50 14.77 19.34 15.24
N SER A 51 15.00 20.40 16.01
CA SER A 51 15.20 20.31 17.45
C SER A 51 13.88 20.20 18.20
N TYR A 52 13.75 19.16 19.03
CA TYR A 52 12.61 18.97 19.92
C TYR A 52 12.97 19.49 21.32
N GLU A 53 12.86 20.81 21.49
CA GLU A 53 13.24 21.50 22.74
C GLU A 53 12.50 20.92 23.95
N GLY A 54 13.25 20.54 24.99
CA GLY A 54 12.72 20.00 26.24
C GLY A 54 12.31 18.52 26.20
N VAL A 55 12.64 17.78 25.13
CA VAL A 55 12.35 16.34 25.00
C VAL A 55 13.66 15.55 24.94
N GLU A 56 14.17 15.14 26.11
CA GLU A 56 15.47 14.45 26.23
C GLU A 56 15.52 13.14 25.42
N GLU A 57 14.39 12.46 25.24
CA GLU A 57 14.30 11.21 24.47
C GLU A 57 14.52 11.40 22.96
N MET A 58 14.51 12.64 22.48
CA MET A 58 14.77 12.99 21.08
C MET A 58 16.23 13.43 20.86
N GLU A 59 17.13 13.14 21.80
CA GLU A 59 18.57 13.31 21.63
C GLU A 59 19.27 11.95 21.42
N PRO A 60 20.09 11.79 20.36
CA PRO A 60 20.41 12.77 19.32
C PRO A 60 19.22 13.01 18.39
N MET A 61 19.14 14.23 17.86
CA MET A 61 18.09 14.70 16.96
C MET A 61 17.67 13.66 15.90
N PRO A 62 16.48 13.05 16.02
CA PRO A 62 16.03 12.04 15.07
C PRO A 62 15.64 12.67 13.74
N THR A 63 15.81 11.90 12.66
CA THR A 63 15.21 12.23 11.37
C THR A 63 13.91 11.45 11.21
N PHE A 64 12.79 12.18 11.10
CA PHE A 64 11.50 11.58 10.76
C PHE A 64 11.21 11.69 9.27
N ARG A 65 10.44 10.73 8.77
CA ARG A 65 10.03 10.67 7.37
C ARG A 65 8.85 11.61 7.13
N GLY A 66 8.78 12.18 5.93
CA GLY A 66 7.60 12.92 5.48
C GLY A 66 6.38 12.02 5.32
N GLU A 67 5.23 12.61 5.05
CA GLU A 67 4.01 11.87 4.78
C GLU A 67 4.14 11.06 3.49
N THR A 68 3.60 9.86 3.47
CA THR A 68 3.44 9.08 2.24
C THR A 68 2.29 8.09 2.39
N GLY A 69 1.62 7.78 1.28
CA GLY A 69 0.60 6.73 1.23
C GLY A 69 1.05 5.36 1.73
N ALA A 70 2.36 5.08 1.77
CA ALA A 70 2.92 3.85 2.37
C ALA A 70 2.73 3.76 3.91
N GLN A 71 2.34 4.86 4.57
CA GLN A 71 1.95 4.88 5.98
C GLN A 71 0.50 4.42 6.19
N SER A 72 -0.29 4.26 5.11
CA SER A 72 -1.62 3.62 5.19
C SER A 72 -1.48 2.13 5.48
N SER A 73 -2.32 1.62 6.39
CA SER A 73 -2.32 0.22 6.78
C SER A 73 -3.15 -0.68 5.86
N ILE A 74 -3.97 -0.10 4.95
CA ILE A 74 -4.95 -0.86 4.16
C ILE A 74 -4.27 -1.79 3.16
N ILE A 75 -3.44 -1.25 2.26
CA ILE A 75 -2.75 -2.06 1.24
C ILE A 75 -1.79 -3.07 1.88
N PRO A 76 -0.96 -2.72 2.88
CA PRO A 76 -0.14 -3.71 3.59
C PRO A 76 -0.93 -4.83 4.25
N ALA A 77 -2.10 -4.53 4.83
CA ALA A 77 -2.97 -5.57 5.39
C ALA A 77 -3.52 -6.50 4.30
N LEU A 78 -3.95 -5.95 3.16
CA LEU A 78 -4.45 -6.73 2.03
C LEU A 78 -3.36 -7.61 1.42
N ASP A 79 -2.13 -7.10 1.27
CA ASP A 79 -0.99 -7.89 0.79
C ASP A 79 -0.75 -9.11 1.66
N VAL A 80 -0.79 -8.93 2.99
CA VAL A 80 -0.66 -10.03 3.95
C VAL A 80 -1.81 -11.03 3.84
N VAL A 81 -3.06 -10.56 3.84
CA VAL A 81 -4.25 -11.42 3.77
C VAL A 81 -4.30 -12.22 2.47
N LEU A 82 -4.08 -11.56 1.33
CA LEU A 82 -4.06 -12.19 0.01
C LEU A 82 -2.80 -13.04 -0.20
N GLY A 83 -1.75 -12.82 0.58
CA GLY A 83 -0.50 -13.56 0.48
C GLY A 83 0.40 -13.08 -0.65
N VAL A 84 0.32 -11.79 -0.98
CA VAL A 84 1.22 -11.11 -1.92
C VAL A 84 2.58 -10.93 -1.23
N LYS A 85 3.64 -11.41 -1.87
CA LYS A 85 5.01 -11.24 -1.40
C LYS A 85 5.80 -10.41 -2.39
N HIS A 86 6.48 -9.40 -1.87
CA HIS A 86 7.32 -8.51 -2.65
C HIS A 86 8.80 -8.91 -2.53
N ALA A 87 9.57 -8.79 -3.61
CA ALA A 87 10.98 -9.13 -3.58
C ALA A 87 11.74 -8.16 -2.66
N LYS A 88 12.68 -8.69 -1.86
CA LYS A 88 13.45 -7.86 -0.93
C LYS A 88 14.32 -6.86 -1.70
N THR A 89 14.03 -5.58 -1.51
CA THR A 89 14.72 -4.44 -2.12
C THR A 89 14.70 -3.26 -1.15
N ASP A 90 15.41 -2.17 -1.46
CA ASP A 90 15.36 -0.92 -0.68
C ASP A 90 13.92 -0.39 -0.54
N LEU A 91 13.05 -0.67 -1.52
CA LEU A 91 11.62 -0.39 -1.44
C LEU A 91 10.95 -1.16 -0.30
N THR A 92 11.13 -2.48 -0.25
CA THR A 92 10.45 -3.28 0.77
C THR A 92 10.96 -2.96 2.16
N ASP A 93 12.24 -2.60 2.29
CA ASP A 93 12.82 -2.14 3.54
C ASP A 93 12.24 -0.76 3.93
N TYR A 94 12.05 0.15 2.97
CA TYR A 94 11.37 1.43 3.20
C TYR A 94 9.90 1.25 3.61
N VAL A 95 9.12 0.40 2.92
CA VAL A 95 7.71 0.14 3.26
C VAL A 95 7.60 -0.55 4.62
N ALA A 96 8.57 -1.40 4.97
CA ALA A 96 8.65 -1.97 6.31
C ALA A 96 8.90 -0.90 7.37
N ASP A 97 9.78 0.08 7.10
CA ASP A 97 10.00 1.24 7.98
C ASP A 97 8.73 2.10 8.13
N MET A 98 7.96 2.29 7.05
CA MET A 98 6.68 3.03 7.10
C MET A 98 5.67 2.40 8.04
N ARG A 99 5.78 1.09 8.33
CA ARG A 99 4.94 0.47 9.36
C ARG A 99 5.16 1.13 10.71
N ASN A 100 6.33 1.65 11.06
CA ASN A 100 6.56 2.34 12.34
C ASN A 100 5.71 3.60 12.53
N TYR A 101 5.24 4.19 11.42
CA TYR A 101 4.41 5.38 11.37
C TYR A 101 2.90 5.08 11.42
N MET A 102 2.52 3.79 11.40
CA MET A 102 1.12 3.37 11.56
C MET A 102 0.68 3.37 13.04
N PRO A 103 -0.61 3.63 13.34
CA PRO A 103 -1.17 3.43 14.67
C PRO A 103 -0.85 2.05 15.24
N ARG A 104 -0.57 1.97 16.55
CA ARG A 104 -0.16 0.71 17.22
C ARG A 104 -1.14 -0.44 16.98
N SER A 105 -2.44 -0.17 17.03
CA SER A 105 -3.49 -1.17 16.77
C SER A 105 -3.43 -1.73 15.34
N HIS A 106 -3.15 -0.89 14.33
CA HIS A 106 -3.06 -1.32 12.94
C HIS A 106 -1.82 -2.20 12.72
N ARG A 107 -0.68 -1.82 13.32
CA ARG A 107 0.55 -2.64 13.28
C ARG A 107 0.34 -3.99 13.95
N ALA A 108 -0.34 -4.00 15.09
CA ALA A 108 -0.67 -5.22 15.81
C ALA A 108 -1.59 -6.13 14.97
N PHE A 109 -2.59 -5.56 14.30
CA PHE A 109 -3.46 -6.29 13.38
C PHE A 109 -2.65 -6.95 12.25
N ILE A 110 -1.83 -6.18 11.52
CA ILE A 110 -1.01 -6.72 10.42
C ILE A 110 -0.11 -7.86 10.90
N ARG A 111 0.58 -7.68 12.04
CA ARG A 111 1.43 -8.71 12.64
C ARG A 111 0.65 -9.96 13.04
N ALA A 112 -0.56 -9.80 13.58
CA ALA A 112 -1.40 -10.92 13.96
C ALA A 112 -1.84 -11.74 12.74
N VAL A 113 -2.14 -11.07 11.61
CA VAL A 113 -2.43 -11.78 10.35
C VAL A 113 -1.17 -12.46 9.79
N GLU A 114 -0.01 -11.80 9.83
CA GLU A 114 1.27 -12.38 9.38
C GLU A 114 1.71 -13.60 10.19
N ALA A 115 1.54 -13.56 11.52
CA ALA A 115 1.97 -14.60 12.45
C ALA A 115 1.02 -15.80 12.51
N ASN A 116 -0.17 -15.70 11.94
CA ASN A 116 -1.15 -16.77 11.98
C ASN A 116 -0.76 -17.87 10.97
N GLU A 117 0.07 -18.82 11.42
CA GLU A 117 0.52 -19.96 10.60
C GLU A 117 -0.63 -20.89 10.16
N GLU A 118 -1.74 -20.92 10.90
CA GLU A 118 -2.96 -21.66 10.53
C GLU A 118 -3.72 -20.96 9.39
N ALA A 119 -3.75 -19.62 9.41
CA ALA A 119 -4.06 -18.79 8.26
C ALA A 119 -2.83 -18.73 7.33
N ARG A 120 -2.43 -19.88 6.77
CA ARG A 120 -1.57 -19.93 5.57
C ARG A 120 -1.98 -18.79 4.65
N PRO A 121 -1.05 -18.03 4.04
CA PRO A 121 -1.42 -16.95 3.12
C PRO A 121 -2.50 -17.49 2.20
N LEU A 122 -3.63 -16.80 2.10
CA LEU A 122 -4.87 -17.33 1.52
C LEU A 122 -4.59 -18.04 0.17
N ARG A 123 -3.68 -17.47 -0.61
CA ARG A 123 -3.09 -18.07 -1.81
C ARG A 123 -2.63 -19.51 -1.65
N GLY A 124 -1.85 -19.84 -0.62
CA GLY A 124 -1.36 -21.19 -0.35
C GLY A 124 -2.46 -22.19 0.01
N TYR A 125 -3.54 -21.75 0.67
CA TYR A 125 -4.74 -22.57 0.86
C TYR A 125 -5.45 -22.81 -0.49
N LEU A 126 -5.67 -21.74 -1.27
CA LEU A 126 -6.34 -21.81 -2.56
C LEU A 126 -5.57 -22.61 -3.62
N LEU A 127 -4.24 -22.57 -3.62
CA LEU A 127 -3.42 -23.42 -4.50
C LEU A 127 -3.59 -24.92 -4.22
N LYS A 128 -3.90 -25.30 -2.97
CA LYS A 128 -4.07 -26.70 -2.57
C LYS A 128 -5.51 -27.18 -2.64
N ARG A 129 -6.46 -26.29 -2.36
CA ARG A 129 -7.88 -26.64 -2.11
C ARG A 129 -8.89 -25.78 -2.86
N GLY A 130 -8.48 -24.64 -3.42
CA GLY A 130 -9.34 -23.74 -4.17
C GLY A 130 -9.78 -24.36 -5.49
N LYS A 131 -11.03 -24.09 -5.91
CA LYS A 131 -11.60 -24.54 -7.18
C LYS A 131 -12.63 -23.54 -7.69
N GLY A 132 -12.69 -23.36 -9.01
CA GLY A 132 -13.76 -22.61 -9.67
C GLY A 132 -13.97 -21.21 -9.09
N ALA A 133 -15.20 -20.93 -8.66
CA ALA A 133 -15.64 -19.58 -8.31
C ALA A 133 -14.84 -18.91 -7.17
N VAL A 134 -14.29 -19.66 -6.20
CA VAL A 134 -13.51 -19.06 -5.10
C VAL A 134 -12.13 -18.57 -5.55
N ILE A 135 -11.51 -19.24 -6.54
CA ILE A 135 -10.28 -18.75 -7.17
C ILE A 135 -10.58 -17.47 -7.97
N GLY A 136 -11.71 -17.44 -8.68
CA GLY A 136 -12.19 -16.25 -9.37
C GLY A 136 -12.32 -15.05 -8.43
N SER A 137 -13.01 -15.19 -7.30
CA SER A 137 -13.16 -14.11 -6.31
C SER A 137 -11.82 -13.66 -5.70
N TYR A 138 -10.89 -14.58 -5.46
CA TYR A 138 -9.54 -14.24 -4.99
C TYR A 138 -8.74 -13.46 -6.05
N ASN A 139 -8.74 -13.92 -7.30
CA ASN A 139 -8.06 -13.20 -8.38
C ASN A 139 -8.68 -11.83 -8.63
N LEU A 140 -10.01 -11.69 -8.49
CA LEU A 140 -10.68 -10.41 -8.55
C LEU A 140 -10.17 -9.45 -7.46
N CYS A 141 -9.95 -9.92 -6.23
CA CYS A 141 -9.33 -9.08 -5.19
C CYS A 141 -7.94 -8.57 -5.62
N LEU A 142 -7.11 -9.43 -6.20
CA LEU A 142 -5.79 -9.03 -6.70
C LEU A 142 -5.89 -8.03 -7.87
N GLU A 143 -6.86 -8.21 -8.76
CA GLU A 143 -7.15 -7.27 -9.85
C GLU A 143 -7.55 -5.90 -9.32
N ARG A 144 -8.40 -5.84 -8.28
CA ARG A 144 -8.77 -4.55 -7.66
C ARG A 144 -7.59 -3.89 -6.93
N VAL A 145 -6.75 -4.66 -6.23
CA VAL A 145 -5.50 -4.11 -5.65
C VAL A 145 -4.58 -3.56 -6.75
N MET A 146 -4.48 -4.27 -7.87
CA MET A 146 -3.70 -3.85 -9.04
C MET A 146 -4.24 -2.56 -9.67
N GLU A 147 -5.55 -2.44 -9.86
CA GLU A 147 -6.21 -1.25 -10.39
C GLU A 147 -5.95 -0.04 -9.48
N PHE A 148 -6.09 -0.20 -8.16
CA PHE A 148 -5.73 0.83 -7.20
C PHE A 148 -4.26 1.25 -7.32
N ARG A 149 -3.32 0.30 -7.42
CA ARG A 149 -1.88 0.58 -7.58
C ARG A 149 -1.59 1.31 -8.90
N LYS A 150 -2.29 0.95 -9.98
CA LYS A 150 -2.17 1.59 -11.29
C LYS A 150 -2.65 3.04 -11.23
N GLU A 151 -3.83 3.28 -10.68
CA GLU A 151 -4.36 4.64 -10.55
C GLU A 151 -3.49 5.51 -9.64
N HIS A 152 -3.01 4.96 -8.53
CA HIS A 152 -2.04 5.64 -7.68
C HIS A 152 -0.75 6.01 -8.42
N LEU A 153 -0.23 5.12 -9.28
CA LEU A 153 0.92 5.41 -10.14
C LEU A 153 0.62 6.52 -11.15
N GLU A 154 -0.55 6.49 -11.78
CA GLU A 154 -0.99 7.54 -12.72
C GLU A 154 -1.09 8.91 -12.03
N PHE A 155 -1.60 8.96 -10.80
CA PHE A 155 -1.59 10.19 -10.01
C PHE A 155 -0.20 10.61 -9.55
N ALA A 156 0.68 9.68 -9.17
CA ALA A 156 2.07 10.03 -8.88
C ALA A 156 2.77 10.65 -10.11
N ILE A 157 2.43 10.19 -11.32
CA ILE A 157 2.90 10.81 -12.56
C ILE A 157 2.31 12.22 -12.73
N LEU A 158 0.99 12.35 -12.66
CA LEU A 158 0.27 13.59 -12.95
C LEU A 158 0.57 14.71 -11.92
N TYR A 159 0.64 14.36 -10.64
CA TYR A 159 0.76 15.32 -9.54
C TYR A 159 2.22 15.59 -9.13
N ILE A 160 3.18 14.77 -9.55
CA ILE A 160 4.58 14.93 -9.14
C ILE A 160 5.50 14.85 -10.36
N GLN A 161 5.60 13.68 -11.00
CA GLN A 161 6.58 13.45 -12.08
C GLN A 161 6.49 14.47 -13.22
N SER A 162 5.28 14.86 -13.61
CA SER A 162 5.05 15.82 -14.70
C SER A 162 5.24 17.29 -14.29
N LYS A 163 5.41 17.57 -12.98
CA LYS A 163 5.42 18.91 -12.41
C LYS A 163 6.81 19.38 -11.98
N VAL A 164 7.71 18.47 -11.60
CA VAL A 164 9.02 18.81 -11.03
C VAL A 164 10.17 18.11 -11.76
N THR A 165 11.34 18.76 -11.78
CA THR A 165 12.58 18.21 -12.37
C THR A 165 13.23 17.13 -11.52
N ASP A 166 13.12 17.23 -10.18
CA ASP A 166 13.50 16.16 -9.24
C ASP A 166 12.23 15.57 -8.60
N PRO A 167 11.71 14.47 -9.15
CA PRO A 167 10.49 13.82 -8.67
C PRO A 167 10.80 12.83 -7.54
N SER A 168 11.74 13.11 -6.65
CA SER A 168 11.91 12.30 -5.45
C SER A 168 10.64 12.35 -4.59
N GLY A 169 10.20 11.21 -4.05
CA GLY A 169 9.01 11.12 -3.18
C GLY A 169 9.16 12.00 -1.94
N THR A 170 8.05 12.31 -1.25
CA THR A 170 8.07 13.09 0.02
C THR A 170 8.91 12.44 1.12
N GLY A 171 9.05 11.11 1.07
CA GLY A 171 9.98 10.34 1.89
C GLY A 171 11.39 10.15 1.32
N GLY A 172 11.73 10.80 0.20
CA GLY A 172 13.04 10.76 -0.44
C GLY A 172 13.29 9.55 -1.35
N THR A 173 12.26 9.03 -2.02
CA THR A 173 12.33 7.71 -2.69
C THR A 173 12.14 7.78 -4.21
N PRO A 174 12.72 6.84 -4.99
CA PRO A 174 12.47 6.72 -6.43
C PRO A 174 11.12 6.02 -6.70
N PHE A 175 10.02 6.70 -6.34
CA PHE A 175 8.68 6.11 -6.25
C PHE A 175 8.18 5.47 -7.54
N MET A 176 8.59 5.96 -8.71
CA MET A 176 8.14 5.42 -10.01
C MET A 176 8.52 3.95 -10.19
N LYS A 177 9.80 3.61 -9.97
CA LYS A 177 10.27 2.22 -10.04
C LYS A 177 9.56 1.35 -9.01
N TRP A 178 9.36 1.91 -7.83
CA TRP A 178 8.82 1.21 -6.68
C TRP A 178 7.35 0.85 -6.85
N LEU A 179 6.52 1.80 -7.27
CA LEU A 179 5.10 1.58 -7.52
C LEU A 179 4.87 0.58 -8.68
N ALA A 180 5.72 0.62 -9.72
CA ALA A 180 5.67 -0.36 -10.80
C ALA A 180 6.00 -1.79 -10.30
N GLN A 181 7.06 -1.95 -9.50
CA GLN A 181 7.41 -3.24 -8.91
C GLN A 181 6.25 -3.81 -8.08
N LEU A 182 5.67 -3.00 -7.19
CA LEU A 182 4.54 -3.40 -6.36
C LEU A 182 3.35 -3.88 -7.21
N ARG A 183 2.98 -3.14 -8.26
CA ARG A 183 1.91 -3.54 -9.18
C ARG A 183 2.22 -4.89 -9.83
N ASP A 184 3.37 -5.02 -10.47
CA ASP A 184 3.70 -6.20 -11.28
C ASP A 184 3.81 -7.48 -10.42
N GLU A 185 4.35 -7.34 -9.20
CA GLU A 185 4.40 -8.46 -8.25
C GLU A 185 3.01 -8.87 -7.76
N THR A 186 2.05 -7.94 -7.60
CA THR A 186 0.66 -8.31 -7.26
C THR A 186 0.02 -9.14 -8.38
N ASP A 187 0.23 -8.77 -9.65
CA ASP A 187 -0.32 -9.52 -10.80
C ASP A 187 0.16 -10.97 -10.81
N ALA A 188 1.46 -11.17 -10.56
CA ALA A 188 2.12 -12.47 -10.55
C ALA A 188 1.59 -13.42 -9.45
N HIS A 189 0.83 -12.91 -8.47
CA HIS A 189 0.23 -13.72 -7.41
C HIS A 189 -1.15 -14.30 -7.75
N LYS A 190 -1.70 -14.00 -8.94
CA LYS A 190 -2.91 -14.68 -9.42
C LYS A 190 -2.71 -16.19 -9.51
N ILE A 191 -3.81 -16.93 -9.31
CA ILE A 191 -3.83 -18.39 -9.45
C ILE A 191 -4.43 -18.70 -10.83
N PRO A 192 -3.76 -19.49 -11.69
CA PRO A 192 -4.32 -19.92 -12.96
C PRO A 192 -5.63 -20.68 -12.74
N ASN A 193 -6.63 -20.41 -13.60
CA ASN A 193 -7.87 -21.17 -13.66
C ASN A 193 -7.69 -22.45 -14.49
#